data_AF-A0A530R8G6-F1
#
_entry.id   AF-A0A530R8G6-F1
#
_cell.length_a   1.000
_cell.length_b   1.000
_cell.length_c   1.000
_cell.angle_alpha   90.00
_cell.angle_beta   90.00
_cell.angle_gamma   90.00
#
_symmetry.space_group_name_H-M   'P 1'
#
loop_
_entity.id
_entity.type
_entity.pdbx_description
1 polymer ?
#
loop_
_entity_poly.entity_id
_entity_poly.type
_entity_poly.pdbx_seq_one_letter_code
_entity_poly.pdbx_strand_id
1 'polypeptide(L)'
;GKGGWHFVTLPPELGARIKTATAGMARPWGSLGVEAIIGQTRWRTSLFPDKKSGSLLLPIKTAVRVREGLRAGDTANLTIEMQL
;
A
#
# COMPACT_ATOMS: atom_id res chain seq x y z
N GLY A 1 5.19 -19.05 -2.66
CA GLY A 1 4.45 -20.11 -1.93
C GLY A 1 2.94 -19.89 -2.04
N LYS A 2 2.14 -20.94 -1.87
CA LYS A 2 0.67 -20.84 -1.70
C LYS A 2 0.39 -19.91 -0.51
N GLY A 3 -0.17 -18.73 -0.78
CA GLY A 3 -0.36 -17.68 0.25
C GLY A 3 0.71 -16.59 0.29
N GLY A 4 1.55 -16.46 -0.74
CA GLY A 4 2.56 -15.39 -0.81
C GLY A 4 1.95 -14.00 -0.73
N TRP A 5 2.41 -13.21 0.23
CA TRP A 5 2.11 -11.79 0.32
C TRP A 5 2.53 -11.08 -0.97
N HIS A 6 1.64 -10.26 -1.51
CA HIS A 6 1.96 -9.39 -2.64
C HIS A 6 1.98 -7.97 -2.13
N PHE A 7 2.97 -7.21 -2.57
CA PHE A 7 3.16 -5.82 -2.18
C PHE A 7 3.27 -4.97 -3.43
N VAL A 8 2.71 -3.78 -3.34
CA VAL A 8 3.01 -2.69 -4.27
C VAL A 8 4.02 -1.78 -3.59
N THR A 9 5.14 -1.54 -4.25
CA THR A 9 6.08 -0.49 -3.82
C THR A 9 5.60 0.82 -4.41
N LEU A 10 5.34 1.80 -3.54
CA LEU A 10 4.95 3.12 -3.98
C LEU A 10 6.13 3.82 -4.66
N PRO A 11 5.88 4.66 -5.68
CA PRO A 11 6.91 5.54 -6.22
C PRO A 11 7.60 6.32 -5.10
N PRO A 12 8.94 6.46 -5.10
CA PRO A 12 9.68 7.12 -4.03
C PRO A 12 9.17 8.53 -3.70
N GLU A 13 8.81 9.30 -4.73
CA GLU A 13 8.25 10.65 -4.58
C GLU A 13 6.93 10.64 -3.79
N LEU A 14 6.05 9.69 -4.09
CA LEU A 14 4.79 9.53 -3.37
C LEU A 14 5.02 9.06 -1.94
N GLY A 15 5.95 8.12 -1.73
CA GLY A 15 6.35 7.66 -0.41
C GLY A 15 6.90 8.81 0.45
N ALA A 16 7.72 9.69 -0.12
CA ALA A 16 8.24 10.88 0.56
C ALA A 16 7.12 11.87 0.91
N ARG A 17 6.21 12.17 -0.03
CA ARG A 17 5.06 13.04 0.20
C ARG A 17 4.17 12.54 1.34
N ILE A 18 3.88 11.24 1.38
CA ILE A 18 3.09 10.61 2.44
C ILE A 18 3.83 10.72 3.78
N LYS A 19 5.12 10.36 3.83
CA LYS A 19 5.94 10.46 5.05
C LYS A 19 5.95 11.89 5.62
N THR A 20 6.07 12.90 4.76
CA THR A 20 6.02 14.31 5.17
C THR A 20 4.62 14.70 5.66
N ALA A 21 3.56 14.34 4.92
CA ALA A 21 2.19 14.67 5.28
C ALA A 21 1.72 14.00 6.58
N THR A 22 2.29 12.85 6.93
CA THR A 22 1.94 12.11 8.16
C THR A 22 3.04 12.15 9.21
N ALA A 23 3.96 13.11 9.12
CA ALA A 23 4.97 13.31 10.14
C ALA A 23 4.29 13.58 11.49
N GLY A 24 4.56 12.72 12.48
CA GLY A 24 3.91 12.78 13.80
C GLY A 24 2.59 12.00 13.94
N MET A 25 2.02 11.49 12.85
CA MET A 25 0.78 10.67 12.86
C MET A 25 1.06 9.17 12.66
N ALA A 26 2.29 8.81 12.30
CA ALA A 26 2.67 7.42 12.11
C ALA A 26 2.59 6.64 13.44
N ARG A 27 2.04 5.42 13.38
CA ARG A 27 1.95 4.52 14.53
C ARG A 27 3.35 4.07 14.98
N PRO A 28 3.50 3.50 16.20
CA PRO A 28 4.71 2.76 16.55
C PRO A 28 5.04 1.80 15.38
N TRP A 29 6.31 1.73 14.98
CA TRP A 29 6.80 1.02 13.77
C TRP A 29 6.70 1.79 12.43
N GLY A 30 6.23 3.03 12.44
CA GLY A 30 6.21 3.88 11.24
C GLY A 30 5.14 3.49 10.22
N SER A 31 4.18 2.65 10.61
CA SER A 31 3.07 2.27 9.74
C SER A 31 1.96 3.31 9.75
N LEU A 32 1.31 3.46 8.60
CA LEU A 32 0.21 4.42 8.42
C LEU A 32 -1.05 3.68 7.99
N GLY A 33 -2.15 3.85 8.72
CA GLY A 33 -3.44 3.31 8.34
C GLY A 33 -4.01 4.07 7.15
N VAL A 34 -4.43 3.34 6.11
CA VAL A 34 -5.00 3.92 4.89
C VAL A 34 -6.17 3.09 4.40
N GLU A 35 -7.03 3.71 3.60
CA GLU A 35 -7.97 2.99 2.74
C GLU A 35 -7.40 2.95 1.32
N ALA A 36 -7.38 1.75 0.74
CA ALA A 36 -6.82 1.49 -0.58
C ALA A 36 -7.92 1.04 -1.53
N ILE A 37 -7.84 1.49 -2.77
CA ILE A 37 -8.83 1.18 -3.81
C ILE A 37 -8.08 0.75 -5.07
N ILE A 38 -8.45 -0.41 -5.60
CA ILE A 38 -8.07 -0.86 -6.94
C ILE A 38 -9.35 -1.31 -7.64
N GLY A 39 -9.61 -0.76 -8.82
CA GLY A 39 -10.83 -1.03 -9.57
C GLY A 39 -12.07 -0.74 -8.73
N GLN A 40 -12.85 -1.78 -8.44
CA GLN A 40 -14.08 -1.68 -7.62
C GLN A 40 -13.87 -2.12 -6.17
N THR A 41 -12.69 -2.64 -5.84
CA THR A 41 -12.40 -3.15 -4.50
C THR A 41 -11.76 -2.09 -3.64
N ARG A 42 -12.46 -1.71 -2.56
CA ARG A 42 -11.95 -0.88 -1.48
C ARG A 42 -11.62 -1.72 -0.25
N TRP A 43 -10.49 -1.47 0.41
CA TRP A 43 -10.15 -2.14 1.67
C TRP A 43 -9.25 -1.30 2.56
N ARG A 44 -9.44 -1.46 3.87
CA ARG A 44 -8.52 -0.90 4.87
C ARG A 44 -7.25 -1.74 4.98
N THR A 45 -6.13 -1.05 5.03
CA THR A 45 -4.79 -1.63 5.12
C THR A 45 -3.84 -0.67 5.82
N SER A 46 -2.55 -0.98 5.84
CA SER A 46 -1.52 -0.07 6.32
C SER A 46 -0.35 -0.01 5.35
N LEU A 47 0.22 1.17 5.21
CA LEU A 47 1.49 1.39 4.54
C LEU A 47 2.63 1.09 5.50
N PHE A 48 3.65 0.42 5.00
CA PHE A 48 4.83 0.03 5.77
C PHE A 48 6.08 0.64 5.15
N PRO A 49 7.00 1.20 5.95
CA PRO A 49 8.28 1.66 5.43
C PRO A 49 9.11 0.48 4.94
N ASP A 50 9.68 0.60 3.75
CA ASP A 50 10.66 -0.34 3.23
C ASP A 50 12.03 0.31 3.12
N LYS A 51 12.99 -0.27 3.85
CA LYS A 51 14.37 0.20 3.86
C LYS A 51 15.08 -0.09 2.53
N LYS A 52 14.67 -1.13 1.81
CA LYS A 52 15.33 -1.55 0.56
C LYS A 52 15.02 -0.60 -0.59
N SER A 53 13.75 -0.24 -0.77
CA SER A 53 13.31 0.72 -1.79
C SER A 53 13.40 2.18 -1.34
N GLY A 54 13.56 2.45 -0.04
CA GLY A 54 13.47 3.80 0.53
C GLY A 54 12.04 4.36 0.55
N SER A 55 11.05 3.57 0.12
CA SER A 55 9.66 4.00 -0.08
C SER A 55 8.72 3.35 0.96
N LEU A 56 7.43 3.31 0.63
CA LEU A 56 6.37 2.63 1.38
C LEU A 56 5.87 1.43 0.57
N LEU A 57 5.56 0.34 1.28
CA LEU A 57 4.93 -0.86 0.76
C LEU A 57 3.46 -0.88 1.16
N LEU A 58 2.61 -1.24 0.19
CA LEU A 58 1.20 -1.52 0.42
C LEU A 58 0.92 -3.01 0.18
N PRO A 59 0.49 -3.78 1.18
CA PRO A 59 0.13 -5.17 0.98
C PRO A 59 -1.22 -5.30 0.26
N ILE A 60 -1.26 -6.15 -0.76
CA ILE A 60 -2.47 -6.50 -1.50
C ILE A 60 -2.99 -7.85 -1.01
N LYS A 61 -4.16 -7.82 -0.37
CA LYS A 61 -4.83 -9.04 0.14
C LYS A 61 -5.11 -9.98 -1.03
N THR A 62 -5.00 -11.29 -0.78
CA THR A 62 -5.34 -12.32 -1.78
C THR A 62 -6.77 -12.15 -2.31
N ALA A 63 -7.73 -11.80 -1.45
CA ALA A 63 -9.12 -11.56 -1.87
C ALA A 63 -9.26 -10.39 -2.86
N VAL A 64 -8.49 -9.31 -2.66
CA VAL A 64 -8.44 -8.16 -3.58
C VAL A 64 -7.87 -8.58 -4.92
N ARG A 65 -6.75 -9.31 -4.92
CA ARG A 65 -6.12 -9.81 -6.15
C ARG A 65 -7.04 -10.73 -6.94
N VAL A 66 -7.71 -11.65 -6.27
CA VAL A 66 -8.66 -12.58 -6.93
C VAL A 66 -9.86 -11.81 -7.50
N ARG A 67 -10.42 -10.83 -6.77
CA ARG A 67 -11.57 -10.05 -7.24
C ARG A 67 -11.24 -9.15 -8.43
N GLU A 68 -10.07 -8.50 -8.42
CA GLU A 68 -9.63 -7.59 -9.48
C GLU A 68 -8.78 -8.29 -10.56
N GLY A 69 -8.64 -9.62 -10.51
CA GLY A 69 -7.90 -10.40 -11.51
C GLY A 69 -6.38 -10.16 -11.54
N LEU A 70 -5.78 -9.66 -10.46
CA LEU A 70 -4.39 -9.24 -10.39
C LEU A 70 -3.42 -10.41 -10.17
N ARG A 71 -2.33 -10.42 -10.94
CA ARG A 71 -1.18 -11.32 -10.82
C ARG A 71 0.10 -10.55 -10.51
N ALA A 72 1.14 -11.24 -10.07
CA ALA A 72 2.45 -10.63 -9.89
C ALA A 72 2.99 -10.16 -11.25
N GLY A 73 3.42 -8.89 -11.32
CA GLY A 73 3.90 -8.26 -12.56
C GLY A 73 2.85 -7.39 -13.27
N ASP A 74 1.57 -7.49 -12.88
CA ASP A 74 0.53 -6.65 -13.45
C ASP A 74 0.65 -5.20 -12.96
N THR A 75 0.23 -4.27 -13.82
CA THR A 75 0.08 -2.86 -13.46
C THR A 75 -1.37 -2.58 -13.08
N ALA A 76 -1.60 -1.91 -11.97
CA ALA A 76 -2.93 -1.55 -11.50
C ALA A 76 -2.95 -0.09 -11.04
N ASN A 77 -4.08 0.59 -11.29
CA ASN A 77 -4.33 1.91 -10.73
C ASN A 77 -4.74 1.75 -9.26
N LEU A 78 -3.92 2.29 -8.37
CA LEU A 78 -4.11 2.28 -6.93
C LEU A 78 -4.43 3.70 -6.45
N THR A 79 -5.60 3.88 -5.85
CA THR A 79 -5.94 5.08 -5.11
C THR A 79 -5.73 4.82 -3.63
N ILE A 80 -5.09 5.77 -2.94
CA ILE A 80 -4.87 5.73 -1.50
C ILE A 80 -5.58 6.92 -0.89
N GLU A 81 -6.47 6.63 0.05
CA GLU A 81 -7.16 7.63 0.85
C GLU A 81 -6.67 7.56 2.29
N MET A 82 -6.37 8.73 2.82
CA MET A 82 -5.87 8.90 4.18
C MET A 82 -6.89 9.73 4.94
N GLN A 83 -7.34 9.22 6.07
CA GLN A 83 -8.09 10.02 7.03
C GLN A 83 -7.05 10.70 7.92
N LEU A 84 -6.84 11.99 7.67
CA LEU A 84 -6.01 12.87 8.51
C LEU A 84 -6.81 13.34 9.73
#